data_AF-A0A4Y8LDP1-F1
#
_entry.id   AF-A0A4Y8LDP1-F1
#
_cell.length_a   1.000
_cell.length_b   1.000
_cell.length_c   1.000
_cell.angle_alpha   90.00
_cell.angle_beta   90.00
_cell.angle_gamma   90.00
#
_symmetry.space_group_name_H-M   'P 1'
#
loop_
_entity.id
_entity.type
_entity.pdbx_description
1 polymer ?
#
loop_
_entity_poly.entity_id
_entity_poly.type
_entity_poly.pdbx_seq_one_letter_code
_entity_poly.pdbx_strand_id
1 'polypeptide(L)'
;MKAYKKEVQFTIWMTAAFVLVGNVGLIFSIFPTEAMMFGFPVKYIVPILMGWFGVFFLTIVAGKIGNRIDDEIERENEAQESSKEAKGA
;
A
#
# COMPACT_ATOMS: atom_id res chain seq x y z
N MET A 1 -1.41 -15.67 -14.77
CA MET A 1 -0.03 -15.61 -14.22
C MET A 1 0.48 -14.17 -14.07
N LYS A 2 0.02 -13.22 -14.89
CA LYS A 2 0.45 -11.82 -14.77
C LYS A 2 -0.19 -11.17 -13.54
N ALA A 3 -1.47 -11.46 -13.29
CA ALA A 3 -2.18 -10.96 -12.11
C ALA A 3 -1.54 -11.41 -10.78
N TYR A 4 -1.17 -12.69 -10.63
CA TYR A 4 -0.47 -13.18 -9.43
C TYR A 4 0.89 -12.48 -9.18
N LYS A 5 1.65 -12.21 -10.25
CA LYS A 5 2.90 -11.43 -10.13
C LYS A 5 2.64 -9.99 -9.68
N LYS A 6 1.52 -9.38 -10.12
CA LYS A 6 1.12 -8.04 -9.67
C LYS A 6 0.76 -8.02 -8.18
N GLU A 7 0.07 -9.04 -7.69
CA GLU A 7 -0.26 -9.17 -6.26
C GLU A 7 1.00 -9.16 -5.39
N VAL A 8 1.98 -10.01 -5.71
CA VAL A 8 3.24 -10.08 -4.95
C VAL A 8 3.98 -8.74 -4.99
N GLN A 9 4.09 -8.12 -6.16
CA GLN A 9 4.75 -6.81 -6.30
C GLN A 9 4.02 -5.74 -5.49
N PHE A 10 2.69 -5.72 -5.54
CA PHE A 10 1.86 -4.80 -4.78
C PHE A 10 2.06 -4.98 -3.27
N THR A 11 2.03 -6.23 -2.78
CA THR A 11 2.23 -6.54 -1.36
C THR A 11 3.59 -6.08 -0.85
N ILE A 12 4.66 -6.28 -1.62
CA ILE A 12 6.01 -5.80 -1.25
C ILE A 12 6.02 -4.27 -1.12
N TRP A 13 5.50 -3.55 -2.13
CA TRP A 13 5.48 -2.08 -2.12
C TRP A 13 4.59 -1.52 -1.01
N MET A 14 3.42 -2.12 -0.77
CA MET A 14 2.53 -1.71 0.31
C MET A 14 3.15 -1.94 1.68
N THR A 15 3.80 -3.08 1.88
CA THR A 15 4.51 -3.37 3.14
C THR A 15 5.59 -2.33 3.39
N ALA A 16 6.41 -2.03 2.38
CA ALA A 16 7.43 -0.99 2.48
C ALA A 16 6.81 0.39 2.81
N ALA A 17 5.70 0.76 2.16
CA ALA A 17 5.01 2.01 2.42
C ALA A 17 4.48 2.09 3.86
N PHE A 18 3.86 1.03 4.38
CA PHE A 18 3.38 0.98 5.76
C PHE A 18 4.52 1.08 6.78
N VAL A 19 5.64 0.38 6.53
CA VAL A 19 6.83 0.47 7.39
C VAL A 19 7.36 1.90 7.40
N LEU A 20 7.49 2.55 6.25
CA LEU A 20 7.99 3.93 6.17
C LEU A 20 7.06 4.91 6.89
N VAL A 21 5.75 4.84 6.63
CA VAL A 21 4.77 5.77 7.22
C VAL A 21 4.62 5.54 8.73
N GLY A 22 4.62 4.28 9.19
CA GLY A 22 4.55 3.95 10.61
C GLY A 22 5.81 4.34 11.39
N ASN A 23 6.95 4.50 10.71
CA ASN A 23 8.24 4.79 11.35
C ASN A 23 8.81 6.17 10.99
N VAL A 24 7.99 7.12 10.53
CA VAL A 24 8.42 8.50 10.22
C VAL A 24 9.11 9.18 11.40
N GLY A 25 8.77 8.79 12.64
CA GLY A 25 9.44 9.30 13.85
C GLY A 25 10.96 9.04 13.86
N LEU A 26 11.42 7.94 13.27
CA LEU A 26 12.86 7.65 13.17
C LEU A 26 13.59 8.67 12.28
N ILE A 27 12.94 9.13 11.20
CA ILE A 27 13.51 10.13 10.29
C ILE A 27 13.73 11.45 11.05
N PHE A 28 12.74 11.89 11.83
CA PHE A 28 12.85 13.10 12.66
C PHE A 28 13.76 12.93 13.89
N SER A 29 14.04 11.70 14.31
CA SER A 29 15.04 11.44 15.35
C SER A 29 16.47 11.52 14.82
N ILE A 30 16.72 11.05 13.58
CA ILE A 30 18.06 11.10 12.95
C ILE A 30 18.33 12.52 12.42
N PHE A 31 17.31 13.17 11.86
CA PHE A 31 17.39 14.52 11.29
C PHE A 31 16.39 15.44 12.01
N PRO A 32 16.67 15.83 13.27
CA PRO A 32 15.78 16.70 14.01
C PRO A 32 15.70 18.10 13.39
N THR A 33 14.51 18.69 13.46
CA THR A 33 14.24 20.05 12.99
C THR A 33 13.76 20.90 14.15
N GLU A 34 14.23 22.14 14.26
CA GLU A 34 13.75 23.12 15.25
C GLU A 34 12.53 23.93 14.76
N ALA A 35 11.94 23.52 13.65
CA ALA A 35 10.73 24.15 13.12
C ALA A 35 9.51 23.89 14.02
N MET A 36 8.58 24.86 14.00
CA MET A 36 7.33 24.81 14.74
C MET A 36 6.15 24.81 13.76
N MET A 37 5.14 23.98 14.01
CA MET A 37 3.90 23.88 13.24
C MET A 37 2.72 23.91 14.21
N PHE A 38 1.80 24.87 14.02
CA PHE A 38 0.66 25.10 14.92
C PHE A 38 1.04 25.27 16.41
N GLY A 39 2.24 25.79 16.70
CA GLY A 39 2.76 25.92 18.06
C GLY A 39 3.39 24.66 18.65
N PHE A 40 3.47 23.56 17.89
CA PHE A 40 4.13 22.31 18.29
C PHE A 40 5.43 22.09 17.51
N PRO A 41 6.47 21.50 18.13
CA PRO A 41 7.68 21.13 17.40
C PRO A 41 7.36 20.12 16.30
N VAL A 42 7.81 20.41 15.09
CA VAL A 42 7.55 19.62 13.87
C VAL A 42 8.00 18.17 14.04
N LYS A 43 9.14 17.95 14.72
CA LYS A 43 9.70 16.63 15.03
C LYS A 43 8.79 15.69 15.81
N TYR A 44 7.71 16.19 16.41
CA TYR A 44 6.71 15.38 17.10
C TYR A 44 5.39 15.33 16.35
N ILE A 45 4.85 16.50 15.95
CA ILE A 45 3.50 16.57 15.38
C ILE A 45 3.42 15.90 14.01
N VAL A 46 4.45 16.05 13.16
CA VAL A 46 4.45 15.45 11.81
C VAL A 46 4.48 13.92 11.86
N PRO A 47 5.38 13.27 12.62
CA PRO A 47 5.32 11.81 12.81
C PRO A 47 3.97 11.30 13.32
N ILE A 48 3.35 11.99 14.28
CA ILE A 48 2.04 11.61 14.82
C ILE A 48 0.97 11.67 13.72
N LEU A 49 0.90 12.79 12.98
CA LEU A 49 -0.07 12.95 11.90
C LEU A 49 0.15 11.95 10.76
N MET A 50 1.40 11.67 10.40
CA MET A 50 1.74 10.65 9.40
C MET A 50 1.37 9.25 9.88
N GLY A 51 1.64 8.90 11.14
CA GLY A 51 1.27 7.60 11.70
C GLY A 51 -0.24 7.40 11.80
N TRP A 52 -1.01 8.45 12.05
CA TRP A 52 -2.48 8.36 12.10
C TRP A 52 -3.12 8.43 10.72
N PHE A 53 -3.00 9.58 10.05
CA PHE A 53 -3.69 9.84 8.80
C PHE A 53 -2.99 9.19 7.61
N GLY A 54 -1.66 9.07 7.64
CA GLY A 54 -0.92 8.38 6.59
C GLY A 54 -1.22 6.88 6.57
N VAL A 55 -1.23 6.21 7.72
CA VAL A 55 -1.63 4.79 7.81
C VAL A 55 -3.08 4.62 7.38
N PHE A 56 -4.00 5.46 7.88
CA PHE A 56 -5.40 5.41 7.49
C PHE A 56 -5.60 5.54 5.96
N PHE A 57 -4.95 6.53 5.33
CA PHE A 57 -5.02 6.72 3.90
C PHE A 57 -4.41 5.54 3.12
N LEU A 58 -3.25 5.03 3.57
CA LEU A 58 -2.64 3.84 2.98
C LEU A 58 -3.57 2.63 3.04
N THR A 59 -4.30 2.42 4.14
CA THR A 59 -5.25 1.32 4.25
C THR A 59 -6.40 1.44 3.24
N ILE A 60 -6.92 2.65 3.01
CA ILE A 60 -7.96 2.87 1.98
C ILE A 60 -7.40 2.56 0.58
N VAL A 61 -6.21 3.06 0.27
CA VAL A 61 -5.53 2.80 -1.01
C VAL A 61 -5.25 1.31 -1.18
N ALA A 62 -4.81 0.64 -0.11
CA ALA A 62 -4.52 -0.78 -0.09
C ALA A 62 -5.76 -1.60 -0.46
N GLY A 63 -6.88 -1.35 0.21
CA GLY A 63 -8.14 -2.05 -0.06
C GLY A 63 -8.62 -1.83 -1.49
N LYS A 64 -8.57 -0.60 -1.99
CA LYS A 64 -9.01 -0.30 -3.36
C LYS A 64 -8.16 -0.97 -4.43
N ILE A 65 -6.83 -0.99 -4.26
CA ILE A 65 -5.93 -1.63 -5.22
C ILE A 65 -6.00 -3.16 -5.09
N GLY A 66 -6.07 -3.68 -3.87
CA GLY A 66 -6.24 -5.11 -3.59
C GLY A 66 -7.48 -5.67 -4.28
N ASN A 67 -8.65 -5.08 -4.06
CA ASN A 67 -9.89 -5.50 -4.72
C ASN A 67 -9.76 -5.50 -6.25
N ARG A 68 -9.08 -4.51 -6.82
CA ARG A 68 -8.88 -4.47 -8.28
C ARG A 68 -7.95 -5.58 -8.77
N ILE A 69 -6.95 -5.97 -7.99
CA ILE A 69 -6.06 -7.08 -8.35
C ILE A 69 -6.84 -8.40 -8.27
N ASP A 70 -7.67 -8.59 -7.25
CA ASP A 70 -8.54 -9.77 -7.11
C ASP A 70 -9.49 -9.90 -8.32
N ASP A 71 -10.15 -8.80 -8.73
CA ASP A 71 -11.00 -8.76 -9.93
C ASP A 71 -10.23 -9.15 -11.21
N GLU A 72 -8.95 -8.73 -11.32
CA GLU A 72 -8.10 -9.08 -12.46
C GLU A 72 -7.71 -10.57 -12.45
N ILE A 73 -7.50 -11.16 -11.27
CA ILE A 73 -7.20 -12.59 -11.11
C ILE A 73 -8.41 -13.43 -11.53
N GLU A 74 -9.61 -13.08 -11.05
CA GLU A 74 -10.85 -13.78 -11.37
C GLU A 74 -11.08 -13.81 -12.89
N ARG A 75 -10.96 -12.65 -13.56
CA ARG A 75 -11.09 -12.55 -15.02
C ARG A 75 -10.03 -13.34 -15.79
N GLU A 76 -8.77 -13.35 -15.32
CA GLU A 76 -7.71 -14.17 -15.94
C GLU A 76 -8.04 -15.67 -15.83
N ASN A 77 -8.64 -16.10 -14.72
CA ASN A 77 -9.01 -17.50 -14.49
C ASN A 77 -10.20 -17.92 -15.36
N GLU A 78 -11.28 -17.13 -15.39
CA GLU A 78 -12.46 -17.39 -16.24
C GLU A 78 -12.09 -17.48 -17.74
N ALA A 79 -11.20 -16.58 -18.20
CA ALA A 79 -10.73 -16.60 -19.59
C ALA A 79 -9.87 -17.84 -19.90
N GLN A 80 -9.13 -18.35 -18.93
CA GLN A 80 -8.36 -19.60 -19.09
C GLN A 80 -9.25 -20.84 -19.08
N GLU A 81 -10.29 -20.87 -18.25
CA GLU A 81 -11.25 -21.98 -18.20
C GLU A 81 -12.05 -22.09 -19.49
N SER A 82 -12.64 -20.98 -19.95
CA SER A 82 -13.36 -20.96 -21.24
C SER A 82 -12.47 -21.34 -22.44
N SER A 83 -11.19 -20.94 -22.42
CA SER A 83 -10.22 -21.35 -23.45
C SER A 83 -9.86 -22.85 -23.39
N LYS A 84 -9.94 -23.48 -22.22
CA LYS A 84 -9.70 -24.92 -22.05
C LYS A 84 -10.90 -25.73 -22.53
N GLU A 85 -12.12 -25.30 -22.22
CA GLU A 85 -13.35 -25.93 -22.71
C GLU A 85 -13.43 -25.89 -24.24
N ALA A 86 -13.12 -24.75 -24.87
CA ALA A 86 -13.13 -24.59 -26.31
C ALA A 86 -12.05 -25.41 -27.07
N LYS A 87 -11.00 -25.88 -26.37
CA LYS A 87 -9.95 -26.73 -26.93
C LYS A 87 -10.14 -28.23 -26.64
N GLY A 88 -11.06 -28.56 -25.73
CA GLY A 88 -11.42 -29.94 -25.36
C GLY A 88 -12.66 -30.48 -26.10
N ALA A 89 -13.40 -29.60 -26.79
CA ALA A 89 -14.47 -29.93 -27.74
C ALA A 89 -13.93 -29.95 -29.18
#